data_AF-S4PNN2-F1
#
_entry.id   AF-S4PNN2-F1
#
_cell.length_a   1.000
_cell.length_b   1.000
_cell.length_c   1.000
_cell.angle_alpha   90.00
_cell.angle_beta   90.00
_cell.angle_gamma   90.00
#
_symmetry.space_group_name_H-M   'P 1'
#
loop_
_entity.id
_entity.type
_entity.pdbx_description
1 polymer ?
#
loop_
_entity_poly.entity_id
_entity_poly.type
_entity_poly.pdbx_seq_one_letter_code
_entity_poly.pdbx_strand_id
1 'polypeptide(L)'
;MCRFTTDIIGSCAFGVDPGSLKNKQSPFLIMSQKMFKADRSTILKRYCRAFCPRLFKFLNLRTYSYNVEVFFTDIINQVLTDRRATGTQRSDFLQLMLNVQKTETGFPMTDELITSNSFIFMLAGLETSATTLSFCLYELARNVDLQNRLRTEIKESLERYNGLNYEAVCTMRLA
;
A
#
# COMPACT_ATOMS: atom_id res chain seq x y z
N MET A 1 7.48 -5.85 -10.09
CA MET A 1 6.09 -5.45 -9.75
C MET A 1 6.01 -4.36 -8.67
N CYS A 2 6.99 -4.22 -7.77
CA CYS A 2 6.95 -3.20 -6.69
C CYS A 2 6.69 -1.76 -7.17
N ARG A 3 7.23 -1.35 -8.33
CA ARG A 3 6.97 -0.01 -8.89
C ARG A 3 5.48 0.22 -9.21
N PHE A 4 4.83 -0.79 -9.76
CA PHE A 4 3.41 -0.74 -10.10
C PHE A 4 2.55 -0.69 -8.84
N THR A 5 2.79 -1.57 -7.87
CA THR A 5 2.00 -1.61 -6.63
C THR A 5 2.21 -0.37 -5.77
N THR A 6 3.40 0.24 -5.82
CA THR A 6 3.67 1.54 -5.19
C THR A 6 2.77 2.63 -5.75
N ASP A 7 2.69 2.76 -7.07
CA ASP A 7 1.85 3.78 -7.70
C ASP A 7 0.35 3.52 -7.47
N ILE A 8 -0.06 2.25 -7.50
CA ILE A 8 -1.46 1.87 -7.21
C ILE A 8 -1.84 2.23 -5.77
N ILE A 9 -1.06 1.84 -4.75
CA ILE A 9 -1.42 2.15 -3.36
C ILE A 9 -1.36 3.65 -3.07
N GLY A 10 -0.36 4.36 -3.62
CA GLY A 10 -0.25 5.82 -3.52
C GLY A 10 -1.49 6.53 -4.07
N SER A 11 -1.91 6.15 -5.27
CA SER A 11 -3.05 6.78 -5.94
C SER A 11 -4.39 6.37 -5.33
N CYS A 12 -4.63 5.07 -5.13
CA CYS A 12 -5.93 4.56 -4.70
C CYS A 12 -6.23 4.83 -3.23
N ALA A 13 -5.25 4.71 -2.33
CA ALA A 13 -5.49 4.91 -0.89
C ALA A 13 -5.28 6.35 -0.45
N PHE A 14 -4.28 7.04 -1.01
CA PHE A 14 -3.84 8.35 -0.49
C PHE A 14 -4.08 9.51 -1.48
N GLY A 15 -4.40 9.20 -2.74
CA GLY A 15 -4.57 10.23 -3.77
C GLY A 15 -3.27 10.94 -4.15
N VAL A 16 -2.12 10.32 -3.89
CA VAL A 16 -0.78 10.84 -4.21
C VAL A 16 -0.23 10.10 -5.43
N ASP A 17 0.46 10.80 -6.33
CA ASP A 17 1.23 10.16 -7.40
C ASP A 17 2.68 9.93 -6.93
N PRO A 18 3.11 8.68 -6.66
CA PRO A 18 4.48 8.39 -6.27
C PRO A 18 5.48 8.50 -7.43
N GLY A 19 5.01 8.44 -8.68
CA GLY A 19 5.84 8.51 -9.89
C GLY A 19 6.80 7.34 -10.08
N SER A 20 6.57 6.20 -9.42
CA SER A 20 7.51 5.07 -9.36
C SER A 20 7.61 4.34 -10.70
N LEU A 21 6.54 4.29 -11.50
CA LEU A 21 6.54 3.67 -12.84
C LEU A 21 7.37 4.46 -13.84
N LYS A 22 7.41 5.80 -13.74
CA LYS A 22 8.22 6.67 -14.58
C LYS A 22 9.66 6.75 -14.06
N ASN A 23 9.83 6.97 -12.76
CA ASN A 23 11.14 7.18 -12.13
C ASN A 23 11.51 6.00 -11.21
N LYS A 24 12.56 5.25 -11.56
CA LYS A 24 13.10 4.15 -10.74
C LYS A 24 13.70 4.62 -9.41
N GLN A 25 14.00 5.91 -9.27
CA GLN A 25 14.57 6.53 -8.08
C GLN A 25 13.57 7.44 -7.37
N SER A 26 12.26 7.23 -7.56
CA SER A 26 11.25 8.00 -6.84
C SER A 26 11.46 7.85 -5.32
N PRO A 27 11.44 8.95 -4.54
CA PRO A 27 11.63 8.90 -3.09
C PRO A 27 10.69 7.92 -2.39
N PHE A 28 9.43 7.88 -2.83
CA PHE A 28 8.41 7.00 -2.26
C PHE A 28 8.78 5.52 -2.42
N LEU A 29 9.22 5.10 -3.62
CA LEU A 29 9.69 3.73 -3.86
C LEU A 29 10.91 3.38 -3.00
N ILE A 30 11.89 4.29 -2.90
CA ILE A 30 13.10 4.06 -2.11
C ILE A 30 12.76 3.90 -0.63
N MET A 31 11.89 4.75 -0.10
CA MET A 31 11.45 4.67 1.30
C MET A 31 10.60 3.43 1.55
N SER A 32 9.73 3.06 0.61
CA SER A 32 8.95 1.82 0.67
C SER A 32 9.86 0.59 0.72
N GLN A 33 10.87 0.51 -0.15
CA GLN A 33 11.84 -0.60 -0.14
C GLN A 33 12.66 -0.67 1.15
N LYS A 34 13.02 0.49 1.73
CA LYS A 34 13.73 0.54 3.02
C LYS A 34 12.89 -0.04 4.17
N MET A 35 11.56 -0.01 4.10
CA MET A 35 10.70 -0.64 5.12
C MET A 35 10.85 -2.17 5.18
N PHE A 36 11.08 -2.79 4.01
CA PHE A 36 11.13 -4.25 3.87
C PHE A 36 12.55 -4.81 3.91
N LYS A 37 13.59 -3.96 3.85
CA LYS A 37 14.98 -4.40 4.00
C LYS A 37 15.21 -5.00 5.40
N ALA A 38 15.60 -6.26 5.41
CA ALA A 38 15.90 -7.00 6.63
C ALA A 38 17.36 -6.78 7.06
N ASP A 39 17.67 -5.59 7.56
CA ASP A 39 18.97 -5.31 8.16
C ASP A 39 19.12 -6.08 9.48
N ARG A 40 20.33 -6.56 9.80
CA ARG A 40 20.61 -7.31 11.05
C ARG A 40 20.13 -6.57 12.30
N SER A 41 20.29 -5.24 12.32
CA SER A 41 19.77 -4.38 13.40
C SER A 41 18.24 -4.42 13.49
N THR A 42 17.54 -4.34 12.36
CA THR A 42 16.07 -4.37 12.29
C THR A 42 15.53 -5.73 12.71
N ILE A 43 16.18 -6.83 12.30
CA ILE A 43 15.82 -8.19 12.71
C ILE A 43 16.00 -8.35 14.23
N LEU A 44 17.14 -7.91 14.77
CA LEU A 44 17.39 -7.97 16.21
C LEU A 44 16.35 -7.15 17.00
N LYS A 45 16.01 -5.95 16.53
CA LYS A 45 14.95 -5.11 17.11
C LYS A 45 13.58 -5.79 17.07
N ARG A 46 13.23 -6.47 15.97
CA ARG A 46 11.98 -7.24 15.83
C ARG A 46 11.91 -8.39 16.83
N TYR A 47 12.98 -9.17 16.97
CA TYR A 47 13.04 -10.24 17.97
C TYR A 47 13.02 -9.70 19.41
N CYS A 48 13.74 -8.60 19.68
CA CYS A 48 13.68 -7.93 20.98
C CYS A 48 12.26 -7.46 21.31
N ARG A 49 11.52 -6.92 20.33
CA ARG A 49 10.10 -6.55 20.50
C ARG A 49 9.20 -7.76 20.78
N ALA A 50 9.45 -8.90 20.13
CA ALA A 50 8.63 -10.10 20.27
C ALA A 50 8.87 -10.85 21.59
N PHE A 51 10.13 -11.03 21.99
CA PHE A 51 10.51 -11.83 23.16
C PHE A 51 10.72 -10.99 24.44
N CYS A 52 11.12 -9.72 24.31
CA CYS A 52 11.46 -8.84 25.43
C CYS A 52 10.80 -7.45 25.31
N PRO A 53 9.44 -7.36 25.27
CA PRO A 53 8.74 -6.10 25.00
C PRO A 53 9.04 -5.01 26.04
N ARG A 54 9.30 -5.38 27.30
CA ARG A 54 9.68 -4.44 28.38
C ARG A 54 11.03 -3.77 28.11
N LEU A 55 12.03 -4.55 27.64
CA LEU A 55 13.35 -4.02 27.31
C LEU A 55 13.29 -3.13 26.06
N PHE A 56 12.50 -3.54 25.07
CA PHE A 56 12.29 -2.74 23.86
C PHE A 56 11.69 -1.36 24.18
N LYS A 57 10.70 -1.32 25.09
CA LYS A 57 10.10 -0.07 25.58
C LYS A 57 11.08 0.75 26.41
N PHE A 58 11.86 0.11 27.28
CA PHE A 58 12.87 0.79 28.10
C PHE A 58 13.96 1.46 27.27
N LEU A 59 14.45 0.78 26.22
CA LEU A 59 15.46 1.30 25.30
C LEU A 59 14.88 2.26 24.23
N ASN A 60 13.58 2.53 24.27
CA ASN A 60 12.85 3.37 23.31
C ASN A 60 13.21 3.07 21.84
N LEU A 61 13.31 1.78 21.51
CA LEU A 61 13.72 1.35 20.18
C LEU A 61 12.58 1.55 19.17
N ARG A 62 12.90 2.06 17.99
CA ARG A 62 11.95 2.17 16.87
C ARG A 62 12.01 0.93 15.99
N THR A 63 10.85 0.45 15.57
CA THR A 63 10.74 -0.73 14.69
C THR A 63 11.20 -0.40 13.26
N TYR A 64 10.86 0.80 12.80
CA TYR A 64 11.25 1.32 11.49
C TYR A 64 12.34 2.39 11.64
N SER A 65 13.07 2.65 10.56
CA SER A 65 14.04 3.74 10.54
C SER A 65 13.32 5.10 10.64
N TYR A 66 13.90 6.04 11.38
CA TYR A 66 13.35 7.38 11.58
C TYR A 66 13.01 8.07 10.25
N ASN A 67 13.90 7.97 9.26
CA ASN A 67 13.70 8.60 7.94
C ASN A 67 12.47 8.05 7.20
N VAL A 68 12.14 6.78 7.38
CA VAL A 68 10.94 6.16 6.77
C VAL A 68 9.68 6.65 7.47
N GLU A 69 9.70 6.67 8.81
CA GLU A 69 8.57 7.12 9.63
C GLU A 69 8.22 8.58 9.33
N VAL A 70 9.21 9.47 9.35
CA VAL A 70 9.03 10.90 9.06
C VAL A 70 8.52 11.11 7.64
N PHE A 71 9.17 10.49 6.63
CA PHE A 71 8.79 10.67 5.24
C PHE A 71 7.30 10.36 4.98
N PHE A 72 6.81 9.22 5.48
CA PHE A 72 5.42 8.83 5.25
C PHE A 72 4.44 9.62 6.13
N THR A 73 4.83 9.95 7.36
CA THR A 73 4.04 10.82 8.23
C THR A 73 3.84 12.20 7.60
N ASP A 74 4.89 12.77 7.03
CA ASP A 74 4.84 14.08 6.38
C ASP A 74 3.93 14.06 5.15
N ILE A 75 4.00 13.00 4.33
CA ILE A 75 3.09 12.85 3.17
C ILE A 75 1.63 12.80 3.62
N ILE A 76 1.30 11.97 4.61
CA ILE A 76 -0.08 11.85 5.08
C ILE A 76 -0.56 13.17 5.69
N ASN A 77 0.26 13.80 6.53
CA ASN A 77 -0.07 15.09 7.14
C ASN A 77 -0.29 16.18 6.09
N GLN A 78 0.54 16.23 5.05
CA GLN A 78 0.39 17.17 3.94
C GLN A 78 -0.95 16.94 3.23
N VAL A 79 -1.27 15.69 2.87
CA VAL A 79 -2.54 15.35 2.20
C VAL A 79 -3.75 15.69 3.08
N LEU A 80 -3.69 15.41 4.39
CA LEU A 80 -4.77 15.76 5.31
C LEU A 80 -4.95 17.28 5.41
N THR A 81 -3.85 18.03 5.51
CA THR A 81 -3.85 19.49 5.58
C THR A 81 -4.44 20.10 4.30
N ASP A 82 -4.01 19.63 3.14
CA ASP A 82 -4.48 20.11 1.84
C ASP A 82 -5.98 19.84 1.66
N ARG A 83 -6.47 18.66 2.05
CA ARG A 83 -7.91 18.34 1.98
C ARG A 83 -8.74 19.19 2.92
N ARG A 84 -8.25 19.46 4.12
CA ARG A 84 -8.93 20.34 5.08
C ARG A 84 -8.98 21.78 4.61
N ALA A 85 -7.90 22.27 3.98
CA ALA A 85 -7.81 23.62 3.45
C ALA A 85 -8.66 23.83 2.18
N THR A 86 -8.63 22.88 1.25
CA THR A 86 -9.30 22.99 -0.05
C THR A 86 -10.73 22.46 -0.05
N GLY A 87 -11.11 21.64 0.93
CA GLY A 87 -12.39 20.92 0.93
C GLY A 87 -12.47 19.79 -0.12
N THR A 88 -11.34 19.43 -0.74
CA THR A 88 -11.30 18.37 -1.77
C THR A 88 -11.75 17.04 -1.19
N GLN A 89 -12.78 16.45 -1.79
CA GLN A 89 -13.31 15.13 -1.46
C GLN A 89 -12.87 14.13 -2.53
N ARG A 90 -12.20 13.05 -2.12
CA ARG A 90 -11.84 11.93 -2.99
C ARG A 90 -12.38 10.65 -2.38
N SER A 91 -12.98 9.78 -3.19
CA SER A 91 -13.47 8.49 -2.69
C SER A 91 -12.30 7.52 -2.49
N ASP A 92 -11.55 7.71 -1.40
CA ASP A 92 -10.38 6.91 -1.03
C ASP A 92 -10.29 6.63 0.48
N PHE A 93 -9.26 5.88 0.86
CA PHE A 93 -9.03 5.47 2.25
C PHE A 93 -8.88 6.66 3.20
N LEU A 94 -8.12 7.69 2.84
CA LEU A 94 -7.94 8.86 3.71
C LEU A 94 -9.24 9.62 3.92
N GLN A 95 -10.09 9.71 2.89
CA GLN A 95 -11.39 10.35 3.04
C GLN A 95 -12.31 9.55 3.98
N LEU A 96 -12.28 8.22 3.90
CA LEU A 96 -13.01 7.36 4.84
C LEU A 96 -12.55 7.63 6.27
N MET A 97 -11.24 7.73 6.51
CA MET A 97 -10.69 8.02 7.84
C MET A 97 -11.09 9.42 8.35
N LEU A 98 -11.09 10.43 7.49
CA LEU A 98 -11.58 11.78 7.81
C LEU A 98 -13.09 11.80 8.12
N ASN A 99 -13.89 10.99 7.42
CA ASN A 99 -15.33 10.88 7.69
C ASN A 99 -15.58 10.21 9.04
N VAL A 100 -14.84 9.14 9.36
CA VAL A 100 -14.88 8.49 10.68
C VAL A 100 -14.48 9.47 11.79
N GLN A 101 -13.46 10.31 11.56
CA GLN A 101 -13.05 11.36 12.51
C GLN A 101 -14.15 12.38 12.82
N LYS A 102 -15.01 12.69 11.86
CA LYS A 102 -16.16 13.58 12.08
C LYS A 102 -17.33 12.90 12.79
N THR A 103 -17.33 11.57 12.87
CA THR A 103 -18.41 10.82 13.48
C THR A 103 -18.13 10.70 14.98
N GLU A 104 -19.12 10.98 15.84
CA GLU A 104 -19.02 10.76 17.28
C GLU A 104 -19.07 9.26 17.58
N THR A 105 -17.96 8.59 17.31
CA THR A 105 -17.71 7.26 17.83
C THR A 105 -17.11 7.40 19.22
N GLY A 106 -17.41 6.47 20.15
CA GLY A 106 -16.80 6.44 21.49
C GLY A 106 -15.27 6.22 21.48
N PHE A 107 -14.65 6.21 20.30
CA PHE A 107 -13.22 6.11 20.07
C PHE A 107 -12.77 7.23 19.12
N PRO A 108 -12.21 8.34 19.63
CA PRO A 108 -11.85 9.48 18.81
C PRO A 108 -10.76 9.11 17.80
N MET A 109 -11.04 9.26 16.51
CA MET A 109 -10.07 9.06 15.44
C MET A 109 -9.13 10.28 15.36
N THR A 110 -8.00 10.22 16.05
CA THR A 110 -6.99 11.29 16.04
C THR A 110 -6.14 11.26 14.75
N ASP A 111 -5.48 12.37 14.43
CA ASP A 111 -4.57 12.45 13.28
C ASP A 111 -3.43 11.43 13.39
N GLU A 112 -2.93 11.18 14.61
CA GLU A 112 -1.93 10.15 14.88
C GLU A 112 -2.44 8.74 14.52
N LEU A 113 -3.70 8.44 14.82
CA LEU A 113 -4.33 7.16 14.47
C LEU A 113 -4.57 7.06 12.96
N ILE A 114 -4.97 8.15 12.29
CA ILE A 114 -5.11 8.18 10.83
C ILE A 114 -3.77 7.91 10.16
N THR A 115 -2.72 8.61 10.57
CA THR A 115 -1.37 8.45 10.04
C THR A 115 -0.82 7.05 10.31
N SER A 116 -0.98 6.53 11.52
CA SER A 116 -0.52 5.19 11.89
C SER A 116 -1.21 4.09 11.08
N ASN A 117 -2.54 4.17 10.90
CA ASN A 117 -3.28 3.22 10.07
C ASN A 117 -2.87 3.35 8.59
N SER A 118 -2.73 4.56 8.08
CA SER A 118 -2.29 4.82 6.70
C SER A 118 -0.93 4.17 6.40
N PHE A 119 0.01 4.29 7.34
CA PHE A 119 1.32 3.65 7.23
C PHE A 119 1.23 2.12 7.13
N ILE A 120 0.34 1.49 7.91
CA ILE A 120 0.11 0.04 7.87
C ILE A 120 -0.54 -0.38 6.55
N PHE A 121 -1.57 0.34 6.08
CA PHE A 121 -2.24 0.05 4.81
C PHE A 121 -1.27 0.11 3.63
N MET A 122 -0.40 1.11 3.62
CA MET A 122 0.64 1.25 2.61
C MET A 122 1.62 0.07 2.61
N LEU A 123 2.09 -0.35 3.78
CA LEU A 123 2.93 -1.54 3.91
C LEU A 123 2.24 -2.78 3.36
N ALA A 124 1.00 -3.01 3.80
CA ALA A 124 0.24 -4.21 3.45
C ALA A 124 -0.02 -4.29 1.93
N GLY A 125 -0.38 -3.18 1.29
CA GLY A 125 -0.76 -3.15 -0.12
C GLY A 125 0.40 -3.25 -1.11
N LEU A 126 1.62 -2.89 -0.69
CA LEU A 126 2.74 -2.67 -1.61
C LEU A 126 3.54 -3.94 -1.90
N GLU A 127 4.13 -4.55 -0.88
CA GLU A 127 5.07 -5.67 -1.07
C GLU A 127 4.33 -6.99 -1.32
N THR A 128 3.27 -7.28 -0.56
CA THR A 128 2.50 -8.53 -0.70
C THR A 128 1.96 -8.71 -2.11
N SER A 129 1.27 -7.68 -2.64
CA SER A 129 0.75 -7.64 -4.00
C SER A 129 1.87 -7.75 -5.04
N ALA A 130 3.01 -7.09 -4.81
CA ALA A 130 4.14 -7.14 -5.74
C ALA A 130 4.71 -8.56 -5.84
N THR A 131 4.87 -9.23 -4.69
CA THR A 131 5.33 -10.61 -4.61
C THR A 131 4.33 -11.54 -5.28
N THR A 132 3.05 -11.47 -4.94
CA THR A 132 1.99 -12.30 -5.55
C THR A 132 1.93 -12.13 -7.07
N LEU A 133 1.95 -10.89 -7.58
CA LEU A 133 1.97 -10.64 -9.02
C LEU A 133 3.23 -11.20 -9.70
N SER A 134 4.38 -11.10 -9.02
CA SER A 134 5.64 -11.63 -9.58
C SER A 134 5.61 -13.15 -9.68
N PHE A 135 5.11 -13.85 -8.67
CA PHE A 135 4.92 -15.31 -8.72
C PHE A 135 3.85 -15.73 -9.73
N CYS A 136 2.72 -15.04 -9.78
CA CYS A 136 1.67 -15.29 -10.77
C CYS A 136 2.22 -15.20 -12.20
N LEU A 137 2.96 -14.12 -12.52
CA LEU A 137 3.57 -13.96 -13.84
C LEU A 137 4.64 -15.02 -14.13
N TYR A 138 5.42 -15.42 -13.12
CA TYR A 138 6.39 -16.50 -13.25
C TYR A 138 5.72 -17.84 -13.61
N GLU A 139 4.65 -18.22 -12.90
CA GLU A 139 3.91 -19.46 -13.19
C GLU A 139 3.21 -19.42 -14.54
N LEU A 140 2.63 -18.28 -14.93
CA LEU A 140 2.03 -18.11 -16.26
C LEU A 140 3.08 -18.18 -17.37
N ALA A 141 4.29 -17.66 -17.17
CA ALA A 141 5.36 -17.74 -18.16
C ALA A 141 5.86 -19.19 -18.36
N ARG A 142 5.75 -20.05 -17.34
CA ARG A 142 6.13 -21.47 -17.42
C ARG A 142 5.03 -22.36 -17.97
N ASN A 143 3.78 -21.94 -17.91
CA ASN A 143 2.61 -22.72 -18.32
C ASN A 143 1.87 -22.01 -19.47
N VAL A 144 2.35 -22.19 -20.70
CA VAL A 144 1.83 -21.48 -21.89
C VAL A 144 0.35 -21.80 -22.16
N ASP A 145 -0.10 -23.04 -21.93
CA ASP A 145 -1.52 -23.41 -22.06
C ASP A 145 -2.41 -22.58 -21.12
N LEU A 146 -2.04 -22.53 -19.83
CA LEU A 146 -2.73 -21.73 -18.82
C LEU A 146 -2.72 -20.25 -19.17
N GLN A 147 -1.58 -19.72 -19.62
CA GLN A 147 -1.47 -18.33 -20.08
C GLN A 147 -2.42 -18.02 -21.25
N ASN A 148 -2.53 -18.94 -22.22
CA ASN A 148 -3.42 -18.76 -23.37
C ASN A 148 -4.89 -18.81 -22.96
N ARG A 149 -5.28 -19.76 -22.10
CA ARG A 149 -6.64 -19.84 -21.53
C ARG A 149 -7.02 -18.56 -20.80
N LEU A 150 -6.14 -18.08 -19.91
CA LEU A 150 -6.35 -16.83 -19.19
C LEU A 150 -6.48 -15.63 -20.14
N ARG A 151 -5.61 -15.56 -21.16
CA ARG A 151 -5.65 -14.47 -22.16
C ARG A 151 -6.96 -14.49 -22.95
N THR A 152 -7.48 -15.66 -23.29
CA THR A 152 -8.78 -15.80 -23.96
C THR A 152 -9.90 -15.30 -23.05
N GLU A 153 -9.97 -15.75 -21.79
CA GLU A 153 -10.98 -15.29 -20.84
C GLU A 153 -10.94 -13.75 -20.66
N ILE A 154 -9.75 -13.17 -20.53
CA ILE A 154 -9.59 -11.71 -20.42
C ILE A 154 -10.15 -11.01 -21.65
N LYS A 155 -9.82 -11.47 -22.87
CA LYS A 155 -10.32 -10.85 -24.10
C LYS A 155 -11.84 -10.93 -24.23
N GLU A 156 -12.41 -12.10 -23.99
CA GLU A 156 -13.87 -12.31 -24.03
C GLU A 156 -14.59 -11.43 -23.00
N SER A 157 -14.02 -11.30 -21.80
CA SER A 157 -14.57 -10.42 -20.77
C SER A 157 -14.50 -8.94 -21.19
N LEU A 158 -13.39 -8.48 -21.76
CA LEU A 158 -13.26 -7.10 -22.21
C LEU A 158 -14.21 -6.79 -23.36
N GLU A 159 -14.44 -7.73 -24.28
CA GLU A 159 -15.43 -7.58 -25.34
C GLU A 159 -16.85 -7.51 -24.78
N ARG A 160 -17.20 -8.40 -23.83
CA ARG A 160 -18.54 -8.46 -23.22
C ARG A 160 -18.89 -7.19 -22.45
N TYR A 161 -17.94 -6.61 -21.73
CA TYR A 161 -18.16 -5.46 -20.85
C TYR A 161 -17.70 -4.13 -21.44
N ASN A 162 -17.37 -4.10 -22.74
CA ASN A 162 -16.92 -2.91 -23.47
C ASN A 162 -15.70 -2.23 -22.83
N GLY A 163 -14.69 -3.04 -22.50
CA GLY A 163 -13.44 -2.61 -21.88
C GLY A 163 -13.26 -3.09 -20.45
N LEU A 164 -12.24 -2.54 -19.79
CA LEU A 164 -11.89 -2.88 -18.41
C LEU A 164 -12.69 -2.01 -17.45
N ASN A 165 -13.60 -2.63 -16.70
CA ASN A 165 -14.38 -2.00 -15.62
C ASN A 165 -14.54 -2.97 -14.44
N TYR A 166 -15.23 -2.52 -13.39
CA TYR A 166 -15.42 -3.30 -12.17
C TYR A 166 -16.11 -4.63 -12.45
N GLU A 167 -17.18 -4.61 -13.24
CA GLU A 167 -17.96 -5.78 -13.61
C GLU A 167 -17.12 -6.77 -14.41
N ALA A 168 -16.35 -6.29 -15.39
CA ALA A 168 -15.46 -7.13 -16.20
C ALA A 168 -14.50 -7.94 -15.31
N VAL A 169 -13.79 -7.26 -14.40
CA VAL A 169 -12.83 -7.91 -13.48
C VAL A 169 -13.51 -8.93 -12.59
N CYS A 170 -14.70 -8.62 -12.04
CA CYS A 170 -15.43 -9.52 -11.15
C CYS A 170 -15.96 -10.80 -11.86
N THR A 171 -16.02 -10.80 -13.19
CA THR A 171 -16.55 -11.94 -13.96
C THR A 171 -15.49 -12.91 -14.45
N MET A 172 -14.22 -12.51 -14.44
CA MET A 172 -13.08 -13.39 -14.72
C MET A 172 -12.93 -14.38 -13.55
N ARG A 173 -12.93 -15.68 -13.83
CA ARG A 173 -12.98 -16.72 -12.79
C ARG A 173 -11.95 -17.82 -12.95
N LEU A 174 -11.22 -17.85 -14.06
CA LEU A 174 -10.55 -19.02 -14.63
C LEU A 174 -10.47 -20.24 -13.70
N ALA A 175 -11.41 -21.18 -13.93
CA ALA A 175 -11.39 -22.56 -13.49
C ALA A 175 -10.56 -23.43 -14.45
#